data_AF-A0A6G1ADR0-F1
#
_entry.id   AF-A0A6G1ADR0-F1
#
_cell.length_a   1.000
_cell.length_b   1.000
_cell.length_c   1.000
_cell.angle_alpha   90.00
_cell.angle_beta   90.00
_cell.angle_gamma   90.00
#
_symmetry.space_group_name_H-M   'P 1'
#
loop_
_entity.id
_entity.type
_entity.pdbx_description
1 polymer ?
#
loop_
_entity_poly.entity_id
_entity_poly.type
_entity_poly.pdbx_seq_one_letter_code
_entity_poly.pdbx_strand_id
1 'polypeptide(L)'
;LFSAKVMGDPFLVEEIGLLALKSAAGEGQNQSQDSHVLLLETFSKLLELVTLRHRLIEMSLESVHLARLYKELAWEMGFEEYHLYLRPVHFEFASHKDKVDHPPPVFITSLLEDSDRVDRYSPTTLVLAVSEVDDNQVGKFSFYTKEAILKLLFHSGVENMQVTLACQAAQKNALMVAVQQASFYHTSQWGCSADVKVSL
;
A
#
# COMPACT_ATOMS: atom_id res chain seq x y z
N LEU A 1 -9.76 -1.26 11.37
CA LEU A 1 -9.13 0.01 10.93
C LEU A 1 -10.14 1.07 10.46
N PHE A 2 -10.94 0.82 9.43
CA PHE A 2 -11.80 1.84 8.81
C PHE A 2 -13.28 1.74 9.24
N SER A 3 -13.57 1.91 10.53
CA SER A 3 -14.97 1.94 10.98
C SER A 3 -15.78 3.02 10.25
N ALA A 4 -16.96 2.64 9.74
CA ALA A 4 -17.92 3.59 9.16
C ALA A 4 -18.80 4.25 10.23
N LYS A 5 -18.74 3.79 11.49
CA LYS A 5 -19.65 4.23 12.55
C LYS A 5 -19.57 5.73 12.83
N VAL A 6 -18.37 6.31 12.75
CA VAL A 6 -18.14 7.74 12.98
C VAL A 6 -17.99 8.49 11.66
N MET A 7 -17.13 8.00 10.76
CA MET A 7 -16.85 8.66 9.48
C MET A 7 -17.90 8.44 8.39
N GLY A 8 -18.88 7.56 8.62
CA GLY A 8 -20.00 7.31 7.71
C GLY A 8 -21.28 8.07 8.04
N ASP A 9 -21.30 8.78 9.18
CA ASP A 9 -22.41 9.65 9.58
C ASP A 9 -22.01 11.12 9.32
N PRO A 10 -22.66 11.81 8.37
CA PRO A 10 -22.36 13.21 8.06
C PRO A 10 -22.46 14.15 9.25
N PHE A 11 -23.39 13.89 10.19
CA PHE A 11 -23.58 14.75 11.37
C PHE A 11 -22.44 14.59 12.36
N LEU A 12 -21.93 13.36 12.55
CA LEU A 12 -20.76 13.12 13.40
C LEU A 12 -19.48 13.69 12.78
N VAL A 13 -19.35 13.65 11.45
CA VAL A 13 -18.24 14.27 10.73
C VAL A 13 -18.27 15.79 10.87
N GLU A 14 -19.44 16.42 10.72
CA GLU A 14 -19.62 17.86 10.97
C GLU A 14 -19.25 18.24 12.41
N GLU A 15 -19.73 17.47 13.38
CA GLU A 15 -19.40 17.69 14.79
C GLU A 15 -17.88 17.61 15.05
N ILE A 16 -17.19 16.65 14.44
CA ILE A 16 -15.73 16.54 14.51
C ILE A 16 -15.05 17.78 13.90
N GLY A 17 -15.53 18.26 12.75
CA GLY A 17 -15.01 19.48 12.13
C GLY A 17 -15.16 20.71 13.04
N LEU A 18 -16.31 20.84 13.69
CA LEU A 18 -16.57 21.92 14.65
C LEU A 18 -15.70 21.81 15.90
N LEU A 19 -15.49 20.60 16.41
CA LEU A 19 -14.56 20.35 17.53
C LEU A 19 -13.13 20.67 17.13
N ALA A 20 -12.70 20.26 15.93
CA ALA A 20 -11.38 20.53 15.41
C ALA A 20 -11.13 22.04 15.29
N LEU A 21 -12.11 22.76 14.75
CA LEU A 21 -12.06 24.22 14.59
C LEU A 21 -11.96 24.94 15.94
N LYS A 22 -12.77 24.53 16.93
CA LYS A 22 -12.73 25.13 18.29
C LYS A 22 -11.40 24.92 18.97
N SER A 23 -10.80 23.74 18.82
CA SER A 23 -9.49 23.42 19.36
C SER A 23 -8.38 24.23 18.68
N ALA A 24 -8.43 24.41 17.36
CA ALA A 24 -7.45 25.22 16.64
C ALA A 24 -7.60 26.73 16.93
N ALA A 25 -8.83 27.21 17.15
CA ALA A 25 -9.11 28.61 17.49
C ALA A 25 -8.72 28.99 18.93
N GLY A 26 -8.50 28.00 19.81
CA GLY A 26 -8.08 28.23 21.21
C GLY A 26 -6.63 28.68 21.37
N GLU A 27 -5.79 28.55 20.32
CA GLU A 27 -4.34 28.83 20.38
C GLU A 27 -3.94 30.26 19.98
N GLY A 28 -4.87 31.11 19.51
CA GLY A 28 -4.54 32.49 19.13
C GLY A 28 -5.76 33.38 19.00
N GLN A 29 -5.97 34.25 19.98
CA GLN A 29 -6.81 35.43 19.79
C GLN A 29 -6.09 36.36 18.82
N ASN A 30 -6.63 36.58 17.61
CA ASN A 30 -6.80 37.89 16.93
C ASN A 30 -7.13 37.74 15.43
N GLN A 31 -7.99 38.64 14.94
CA GLN A 31 -8.37 38.95 13.54
C GLN A 31 -9.39 38.02 12.83
N SER A 32 -10.47 38.64 12.35
CA SER A 32 -11.61 37.99 11.65
C SER A 32 -11.25 37.41 10.28
N GLN A 33 -10.09 37.76 9.72
CA GLN A 33 -9.62 37.20 8.46
C GLN A 33 -8.93 35.85 8.68
N ASP A 34 -8.18 35.71 9.77
CA ASP A 34 -7.52 34.46 10.16
C ASP A 34 -8.53 33.38 10.57
N SER A 35 -9.71 33.77 11.08
CA SER A 35 -10.77 32.80 11.42
C SER A 35 -11.39 32.12 10.20
N HIS A 36 -11.57 32.84 9.09
CA HIS A 36 -12.08 32.26 7.84
C HIS A 36 -11.06 31.33 7.18
N VAL A 37 -9.78 31.67 7.25
CA VAL A 37 -8.68 30.81 6.77
C VAL A 37 -8.61 29.53 7.60
N LEU A 38 -8.67 29.64 8.92
CA LEU A 38 -8.66 28.50 9.83
C LEU A 38 -9.87 27.56 9.62
N LEU A 39 -11.05 28.14 9.41
CA LEU A 39 -12.26 27.40 9.05
C LEU A 39 -12.03 26.58 7.77
N LEU A 40 -11.56 27.24 6.71
CA LEU A 40 -11.33 26.59 5.43
C LEU A 40 -10.28 25.48 5.53
N GLU A 41 -9.17 25.74 6.23
CA GLU A 41 -8.09 24.76 6.40
C GLU A 41 -8.58 23.52 7.18
N THR A 42 -9.32 23.73 8.27
CA THR A 42 -9.86 22.66 9.11
C THR A 42 -10.79 21.75 8.30
N PHE A 43 -11.75 22.33 7.59
CA PHE A 43 -12.71 21.55 6.79
C PHE A 43 -12.06 20.94 5.55
N SER A 44 -11.04 21.57 4.96
CA SER A 44 -10.25 20.98 3.87
C SER A 44 -9.52 19.72 4.33
N LYS A 45 -8.83 19.78 5.48
CA LYS A 45 -8.16 18.63 6.10
C LYS A 45 -9.15 17.51 6.46
N LEU A 46 -10.34 17.87 6.95
CA LEU A 46 -11.39 16.89 7.26
C LEU A 46 -11.89 16.17 6.00
N LEU A 47 -12.16 16.91 4.92
CA LEU A 47 -12.59 16.35 3.65
C LEU A 47 -11.51 15.44 3.05
N GLU A 48 -10.26 15.88 3.15
CA GLU A 48 -9.11 15.09 2.71
C GLU A 48 -8.99 13.80 3.52
N LEU A 49 -9.14 13.84 4.85
CA LEU A 49 -9.12 12.66 5.71
C LEU A 49 -10.21 11.65 5.32
N VAL A 50 -11.44 12.11 5.06
CA VAL A 50 -12.55 11.26 4.58
C VAL A 50 -12.18 10.60 3.26
N THR A 51 -11.62 11.38 2.33
CA THR A 51 -11.23 10.92 0.99
C THR A 51 -10.11 9.90 1.05
N LEU A 52 -9.05 10.17 1.84
CA LEU A 52 -7.91 9.27 2.03
C LEU A 52 -8.36 7.95 2.65
N ARG A 53 -9.23 7.99 3.66
CA ARG A 53 -9.83 6.79 4.25
C ARG A 53 -10.50 5.93 3.19
N HIS A 54 -11.36 6.52 2.37
CA HIS A 54 -12.07 5.77 1.33
C HIS A 54 -11.11 5.15 0.30
N ARG A 55 -10.16 5.95 -0.21
CA ARG A 55 -9.18 5.48 -1.20
C ARG A 55 -8.28 4.36 -0.64
N LEU A 56 -7.84 4.44 0.62
CA LEU A 56 -7.06 3.37 1.24
C LEU A 56 -7.84 2.05 1.33
N ILE A 57 -9.15 2.11 1.61
CA ILE A 57 -10.02 0.91 1.62
C ILE A 57 -10.07 0.30 0.22
N GLU A 58 -10.37 1.11 -0.80
CA GLU A 58 -10.46 0.64 -2.19
C GLU A 58 -9.13 0.05 -2.66
N MET A 59 -8.02 0.77 -2.44
CA MET A 59 -6.68 0.31 -2.78
C MET A 59 -6.32 -1.01 -2.12
N SER A 60 -6.67 -1.18 -0.85
CA SER A 60 -6.46 -2.44 -0.14
C SER A 60 -7.29 -3.57 -0.73
N LEU A 61 -8.56 -3.33 -1.07
CA LEU A 61 -9.42 -4.33 -1.69
C LEU A 61 -8.91 -4.74 -3.08
N GLU A 62 -8.57 -3.78 -3.94
CA GLU A 62 -8.04 -4.05 -5.28
C GLU A 62 -6.71 -4.83 -5.21
N SER A 63 -5.83 -4.46 -4.27
CA SER A 63 -4.53 -5.12 -4.10
C SER A 63 -4.68 -6.58 -3.67
N VAL A 64 -5.69 -6.91 -2.84
CA VAL A 64 -5.98 -8.30 -2.45
C VAL A 64 -6.41 -9.14 -3.65
N HIS A 65 -7.25 -8.59 -4.54
CA HIS A 65 -7.69 -9.31 -5.74
C HIS A 65 -6.51 -9.54 -6.70
N LEU A 66 -5.70 -8.51 -6.95
CA LEU A 66 -4.51 -8.64 -7.78
C LEU A 66 -3.48 -9.60 -7.20
N ALA A 67 -3.32 -9.62 -5.87
CA ALA A 67 -2.42 -10.55 -5.18
C ALA A 67 -2.85 -11.99 -5.36
N ARG A 68 -4.16 -12.26 -5.31
CA ARG A 68 -4.69 -13.60 -5.58
C ARG A 68 -4.39 -14.04 -7.01
N LEU A 69 -4.68 -13.20 -8.00
CA LEU A 69 -4.39 -13.49 -9.41
C LEU A 69 -2.90 -13.72 -9.65
N TYR A 70 -2.04 -12.91 -9.04
CA TYR A 70 -0.59 -13.08 -9.13
C TYR A 70 -0.15 -14.44 -8.58
N LYS A 71 -0.68 -14.86 -7.43
CA LYS A 71 -0.36 -16.17 -6.83
C LYS A 71 -0.80 -17.34 -7.70
N GLU A 72 -2.00 -17.26 -8.27
CA GLU A 72 -2.51 -18.27 -9.21
C GLU A 72 -1.58 -18.40 -10.43
N LEU A 73 -1.22 -17.27 -11.05
CA LEU A 73 -0.30 -17.25 -12.20
C LEU A 73 1.11 -17.72 -11.83
N ALA A 74 1.64 -17.29 -10.69
CA ALA A 74 2.95 -17.72 -10.21
C ALA A 74 2.98 -19.24 -10.03
N TRP A 75 1.94 -19.80 -9.40
CA TRP A 75 1.78 -21.23 -9.23
C TRP A 75 1.74 -21.98 -10.58
N GLU A 76 0.93 -21.51 -11.54
CA GLU A 76 0.84 -22.11 -12.88
C GLU A 76 2.19 -22.11 -13.62
N MET A 77 2.99 -21.07 -13.42
CA MET A 77 4.33 -20.95 -13.99
C MET A 77 5.42 -21.70 -13.19
N GLY A 78 5.08 -22.33 -12.07
CA GLY A 78 6.02 -23.09 -11.22
C GLY A 78 6.87 -22.23 -10.28
N PHE A 79 6.47 -20.98 -10.04
CA PHE A 79 7.12 -20.07 -9.08
C PHE A 79 6.39 -20.05 -7.73
N GLU A 80 7.15 -19.82 -6.66
CA GLU A 80 6.62 -19.59 -5.32
C GLU A 80 6.13 -18.14 -5.14
N GLU A 81 5.30 -17.90 -4.12
CA GLU A 81 4.64 -16.61 -3.89
C GLU A 81 5.48 -15.57 -3.13
N TYR A 82 6.69 -15.91 -2.68
CA TYR A 82 7.53 -15.00 -1.87
C TYR A 82 7.90 -13.71 -2.61
N HIS A 83 7.88 -13.72 -3.95
CA HIS A 83 8.11 -12.53 -4.79
C HIS A 83 7.06 -11.43 -4.63
N LEU A 84 5.88 -11.77 -4.10
CA LEU A 84 4.82 -10.81 -3.81
C LEU A 84 5.14 -9.92 -2.60
N TYR A 85 6.05 -10.38 -1.74
CA TYR A 85 6.28 -9.79 -0.44
C TYR A 85 7.66 -9.16 -0.38
N LEU A 86 7.69 -7.91 0.08
CA LEU A 86 8.93 -7.21 0.37
C LEU A 86 9.03 -7.02 1.88
N ARG A 87 10.18 -7.40 2.44
CA ARG A 87 10.53 -7.08 3.82
C ARG A 87 11.51 -5.90 3.84
N PRO A 88 11.24 -4.83 4.58
CA PRO A 88 12.27 -3.83 4.84
C PRO A 88 13.40 -4.48 5.65
N VAL A 89 14.62 -4.43 5.12
CA VAL A 89 15.85 -4.91 5.78
C VAL A 89 16.66 -3.68 6.20
N HIS A 90 17.07 -3.61 7.47
CA HIS A 90 17.94 -2.52 7.91
C HIS A 90 19.26 -2.55 7.14
N PHE A 91 19.76 -1.38 6.79
CA PHE A 91 21.00 -1.24 6.02
C PHE A 91 22.20 -1.95 6.67
N GLU A 92 22.20 -2.04 8.00
CA GLU A 92 23.22 -2.75 8.80
C GLU A 92 23.30 -4.26 8.50
N PHE A 93 22.23 -4.86 7.98
CA PHE A 93 22.19 -6.27 7.56
C PHE A 93 22.49 -6.45 6.07
N ALA A 94 22.67 -5.38 5.30
CA ALA A 94 23.07 -5.46 3.91
C ALA A 94 24.58 -5.80 3.85
N SER A 95 24.92 -7.08 3.66
CA SER A 95 26.31 -7.48 3.46
C SER A 95 26.81 -6.91 2.13
N HIS A 96 27.75 -5.96 2.17
CA HIS A 96 28.47 -5.52 0.98
C HIS A 96 29.34 -6.70 0.50
N LYS A 97 28.99 -7.33 -0.63
CA LYS A 97 29.89 -8.29 -1.28
C LYS A 97 31.02 -7.49 -1.91
N ASP A 98 32.10 -7.34 -1.15
CA ASP A 98 33.37 -6.81 -1.61
C ASP A 98 33.88 -7.74 -2.72
N LYS A 99 34.13 -7.19 -3.91
CA LYS A 99 34.47 -7.84 -5.20
C LYS A 99 33.27 -8.12 -6.14
N VAL A 100 32.90 -7.10 -6.91
CA VAL A 100 32.27 -7.25 -8.24
C VAL A 100 33.34 -7.03 -9.31
N ASP A 101 34.46 -7.74 -9.21
CA ASP A 101 35.40 -7.82 -10.32
C ASP A 101 34.90 -8.93 -11.25
N HIS A 102 34.10 -8.50 -12.23
CA HIS A 102 33.62 -9.27 -13.38
C HIS A 102 32.70 -10.48 -13.06
N PRO A 103 31.38 -10.28 -12.96
CA PRO A 103 30.46 -11.41 -13.03
C PRO A 103 30.61 -12.09 -14.41
N PRO A 104 30.78 -13.42 -14.48
CA PRO A 104 30.76 -14.16 -15.74
C PRO A 104 29.44 -13.88 -16.49
N PRO A 105 29.38 -14.05 -17.82
CA PRO A 105 28.11 -13.97 -18.54
C PRO A 105 27.12 -14.96 -17.91
N VAL A 106 26.10 -14.42 -17.25
CA VAL A 106 25.08 -15.25 -16.60
C VAL A 106 24.07 -15.63 -17.67
N PHE A 107 23.96 -16.93 -17.94
CA PHE A 107 22.91 -17.45 -18.80
C PHE A 107 21.56 -17.31 -18.07
N ILE A 108 20.47 -17.09 -18.81
CA ILE A 108 19.13 -16.91 -18.21
C ILE A 108 18.75 -18.10 -17.32
N THR A 109 19.21 -19.30 -17.66
CA THR A 109 18.98 -20.52 -16.88
C THR A 109 19.74 -20.54 -15.55
N SER A 110 20.93 -19.94 -15.45
CA SER A 110 21.68 -19.88 -14.19
C SER A 110 21.17 -18.81 -13.23
N LEU A 111 20.37 -17.84 -13.69
CA LEU A 111 19.62 -16.92 -12.82
C LEU A 111 18.45 -17.62 -12.12
N LEU A 112 17.84 -18.63 -12.75
CA LEU A 112 16.73 -19.40 -12.16
C LEU A 112 17.21 -20.30 -11.01
N GLU A 113 18.48 -20.73 -11.04
CA GLU A 113 19.08 -21.62 -10.03
C GLU A 113 19.63 -20.87 -8.80
N ASP A 114 19.98 -19.58 -8.91
CA ASP A 114 20.51 -18.75 -7.80
C ASP A 114 19.38 -18.22 -6.89
N SER A 115 18.49 -19.12 -6.45
CA SER A 115 17.35 -18.80 -5.57
C SER A 115 17.76 -18.47 -4.13
N ASP A 116 19.02 -18.75 -3.75
CA ASP A 116 19.59 -18.45 -2.43
C ASP A 116 19.69 -16.94 -2.15
N ARG A 117 19.53 -16.09 -3.18
CA ARG A 117 19.56 -14.62 -3.04
C ARG A 117 18.19 -13.99 -2.79
N VAL A 118 17.10 -14.74 -2.93
CA VAL A 118 15.74 -14.21 -2.76
C VAL A 118 15.27 -14.53 -1.36
N ASP A 119 14.93 -13.50 -0.59
CA ASP A 119 14.29 -13.65 0.72
C ASP A 119 12.95 -14.39 0.53
N ARG A 120 12.87 -15.66 0.99
CA ARG A 120 11.66 -16.49 0.90
C ARG A 120 10.65 -16.13 2.00
N TYR A 121 10.51 -14.83 2.23
CA TYR A 121 9.60 -14.30 3.22
C TYR A 121 8.17 -14.40 2.69
N SER A 122 7.38 -15.32 3.28
CA SER A 122 5.93 -15.38 3.07
C SER A 122 5.20 -15.05 4.38
N PRO A 123 4.67 -13.83 4.53
CA PRO A 123 3.90 -13.43 5.69
C PRO A 123 2.51 -14.08 5.65
N THR A 124 1.94 -14.36 6.83
CA THR A 124 0.56 -14.87 6.96
C THR A 124 -0.50 -13.89 6.45
N THR A 125 -0.15 -12.61 6.31
CA THR A 125 -1.02 -11.53 5.82
C THR A 125 -0.22 -10.61 4.90
N LEU A 126 -0.87 -9.99 3.90
CA LEU A 126 -0.22 -9.03 2.99
C LEU A 126 0.42 -7.88 3.78
N VAL A 127 1.76 -7.78 3.76
CA VAL A 127 2.57 -6.82 4.56
C VAL A 127 2.25 -5.36 4.29
N LEU A 128 1.72 -5.07 3.10
CA LEU A 128 1.33 -3.73 2.67
C LEU A 128 -0.20 -3.53 2.62
N ALA A 129 -0.98 -4.57 2.94
CA ALA A 129 -2.39 -4.38 3.27
C ALA A 129 -2.44 -3.67 4.62
N VAL A 130 -3.25 -2.62 4.75
CA VAL A 130 -3.34 -1.84 5.99
C VAL A 130 -3.79 -2.77 7.13
N SER A 131 -2.84 -3.32 7.87
CA SER A 131 -3.05 -4.28 8.94
C SER A 131 -2.86 -3.55 10.25
N GLU A 132 -3.76 -3.84 11.19
CA GLU A 132 -3.80 -3.26 12.53
C GLU A 132 -2.55 -3.73 13.30
N VAL A 133 -1.47 -2.94 13.27
CA VAL A 133 -0.24 -3.24 14.03
C VAL A 133 -0.15 -2.26 15.20
N ASP A 134 0.26 -2.82 16.35
CA ASP A 134 0.56 -2.23 17.66
C ASP A 134 1.28 -0.85 17.62
N ASP A 135 1.17 -0.08 18.71
CA ASP A 135 1.37 1.38 18.92
C ASP A 135 2.67 1.99 18.39
N ASN A 136 3.61 1.18 17.91
CA ASN A 136 4.97 1.60 17.56
C ASN A 136 5.34 1.53 16.07
N GLN A 137 4.39 1.37 15.14
CA GLN A 137 4.70 1.27 13.69
C GLN A 137 4.02 2.37 12.84
N VAL A 138 4.67 2.72 11.73
CA VAL A 138 4.16 3.62 10.68
C VAL A 138 2.82 3.06 10.13
N GLY A 139 1.72 3.82 10.23
CA GLY A 139 0.40 3.41 9.69
C GLY A 139 -0.72 3.20 10.71
N LYS A 140 -0.58 3.63 11.96
CA LYS A 140 -1.70 3.63 12.93
C LYS A 140 -2.73 4.72 12.64
N PHE A 141 -3.74 4.35 11.86
CA PHE A 141 -4.94 5.18 11.67
C PHE A 141 -6.12 4.54 12.41
N SER A 142 -6.80 5.30 13.26
CA SER A 142 -7.99 4.83 13.97
C SER A 142 -9.18 5.73 13.68
N PHE A 143 -10.26 5.11 13.23
CA PHE A 143 -11.54 5.77 12.89
C PHE A 143 -12.68 5.33 13.82
N TYR A 144 -12.36 4.70 14.96
CA TYR A 144 -13.36 4.13 15.87
C TYR A 144 -13.96 5.15 16.83
N THR A 145 -13.20 6.18 17.21
CA THR A 145 -13.65 7.22 18.15
C THR A 145 -13.39 8.62 17.59
N LYS A 146 -14.13 9.61 18.09
CA LYS A 146 -13.96 11.01 17.70
C LYS A 146 -12.56 11.52 18.03
N GLU A 147 -12.03 11.14 19.19
CA GLU A 147 -10.72 11.55 19.69
C GLU A 147 -9.59 11.03 18.80
N ALA A 148 -9.70 9.79 18.32
CA ALA A 148 -8.73 9.22 17.38
C ALA A 148 -8.73 9.97 16.05
N ILE A 149 -9.90 10.35 15.55
CA ILE A 149 -10.05 11.12 14.31
C ILE A 149 -9.50 12.54 14.49
N LEU A 150 -9.77 13.18 15.62
CA LEU A 150 -9.19 14.49 15.93
C LEU A 150 -7.66 14.43 15.98
N LYS A 151 -7.06 13.37 16.55
CA LYS A 151 -5.59 13.17 16.50
C LYS A 151 -5.06 13.07 15.08
N LEU A 152 -5.81 12.44 14.16
CA LEU A 152 -5.42 12.37 12.74
C LEU A 152 -5.44 13.73 12.05
N LEU A 153 -6.31 14.65 12.48
CA LEU A 153 -6.44 16.00 11.91
C LEU A 153 -5.39 16.99 12.41
N PHE A 154 -4.99 16.88 13.69
CA PHE A 154 -4.07 17.84 14.31
C PHE A 154 -2.59 17.50 14.17
N HIS A 155 -2.26 16.21 14.07
CA HIS A 155 -0.89 15.76 13.85
C HIS A 155 -0.64 15.51 12.35
N SER A 156 0.53 14.95 12.02
CA SER A 156 0.87 14.53 10.65
C SER A 156 0.04 13.35 10.13
N GLY A 157 -1.16 13.12 10.66
CA GLY A 157 -2.00 11.97 10.35
C GLY A 157 -2.48 11.98 8.90
N VAL A 158 -2.92 13.15 8.40
CA VAL A 158 -3.34 13.32 7.01
C VAL A 158 -2.18 13.05 6.06
N GLU A 159 -1.01 13.66 6.31
CA GLU A 159 0.20 13.50 5.50
C GLU A 159 0.69 12.05 5.52
N ASN A 160 0.69 11.39 6.68
CA ASN A 160 1.04 9.98 6.81
C ASN A 160 0.08 9.08 6.02
N MET A 161 -1.22 9.40 6.00
CA MET A 161 -2.20 8.69 5.18
C MET A 161 -1.97 8.91 3.68
N GLN A 162 -1.59 10.11 3.25
CA GLN A 162 -1.21 10.38 1.85
C GLN A 162 -0.01 9.52 1.43
N VAL A 163 1.05 9.49 2.25
CA VAL A 163 2.24 8.67 1.99
C VAL A 163 1.87 7.19 1.92
N THR A 164 1.07 6.72 2.88
CA THR A 164 0.60 5.31 2.89
C THR A 164 -0.18 4.99 1.60
N LEU A 165 -1.08 5.89 1.18
CA LEU A 165 -1.87 5.71 -0.04
C LEU A 165 -0.98 5.68 -1.29
N ALA A 166 0.04 6.55 -1.36
CA ALA A 166 1.00 6.56 -2.46
C ALA A 166 1.79 5.24 -2.53
N CYS A 167 2.23 4.71 -1.38
CA CYS A 167 2.90 3.41 -1.31
C CYS A 167 2.00 2.27 -1.78
N GLN A 168 0.73 2.24 -1.34
CA GLN A 168 -0.24 1.24 -1.78
C GLN A 168 -0.54 1.35 -3.29
N ALA A 169 -0.63 2.57 -3.81
CA ALA A 169 -0.80 2.82 -5.24
C ALA A 169 0.37 2.29 -6.06
N ALA A 170 1.60 2.57 -5.64
CA ALA A 170 2.79 2.07 -6.30
C ALA A 170 2.83 0.54 -6.31
N GLN A 171 2.58 -0.11 -5.16
CA GLN A 171 2.56 -1.56 -5.07
C GLN A 171 1.47 -2.18 -5.94
N LYS A 172 0.23 -1.66 -5.85
CA LYS A 172 -0.89 -2.15 -6.67
C LYS A 172 -0.57 -2.07 -8.16
N ASN A 173 -0.02 -0.94 -8.60
CA ASN A 173 0.33 -0.73 -10.01
C ASN A 173 1.43 -1.69 -10.47
N ALA A 174 2.46 -1.93 -9.64
CA ALA A 174 3.50 -2.91 -9.94
C ALA A 174 2.91 -4.32 -10.10
N LEU A 175 2.00 -4.70 -9.19
CA LEU A 175 1.33 -5.99 -9.21
C LEU A 175 0.41 -6.15 -10.43
N MET A 176 -0.32 -5.11 -10.78
CA MET A 176 -1.15 -5.07 -11.99
C MET A 176 -0.32 -5.28 -13.26
N VAL A 177 0.82 -4.61 -13.38
CA VAL A 177 1.74 -4.79 -14.52
C VAL A 177 2.27 -6.23 -14.54
N ALA A 178 2.68 -6.79 -13.40
CA ALA A 178 3.18 -8.16 -13.32
C ALA A 178 2.12 -9.18 -13.78
N VAL A 179 0.88 -9.06 -13.30
CA VAL A 179 -0.25 -9.91 -13.71
C VAL A 179 -0.52 -9.77 -15.21
N GLN A 180 -0.55 -8.54 -15.75
CA GLN A 180 -0.77 -8.30 -17.17
C GLN A 180 0.31 -8.93 -18.06
N GLN A 181 1.58 -8.78 -17.67
CA GLN A 181 2.70 -9.37 -18.41
C GLN A 181 2.60 -10.90 -18.39
N ALA A 182 2.44 -11.52 -17.22
CA ALA A 182 2.29 -12.96 -17.09
C ALA A 182 1.09 -13.50 -17.89
N SER A 183 -0.05 -12.80 -17.82
CA SER A 183 -1.26 -13.19 -18.56
C SER A 183 -1.06 -13.17 -20.07
N PHE A 184 -0.39 -12.14 -20.60
CA PHE A 184 -0.13 -12.03 -22.04
C PHE A 184 0.67 -13.23 -22.57
N TYR A 185 1.76 -13.59 -21.88
CA TYR A 185 2.57 -14.76 -22.21
C TYR A 185 1.77 -16.07 -22.08
N HIS A 186 0.96 -16.22 -21.02
CA HIS A 186 0.12 -17.40 -20.82
C HIS A 186 -0.89 -17.60 -21.98
N THR A 187 -1.59 -16.55 -22.41
CA THR A 187 -2.52 -16.65 -23.56
C THR A 187 -1.84 -16.97 -24.89
N SER A 188 -0.61 -16.49 -25.12
CA SER A 188 0.14 -16.82 -26.35
C SER A 188 0.52 -18.31 -26.44
N GLN A 189 0.72 -18.97 -25.30
CA GLN A 189 1.08 -20.38 -25.23
C GLN A 189 -0.10 -21.29 -25.59
N TRP A 190 -1.33 -20.87 -25.30
CA TRP A 190 -2.56 -21.58 -25.67
C TRP A 190 -2.88 -21.49 -27.17
N GLY A 191 -2.40 -20.45 -27.85
CA GLY A 191 -2.56 -20.27 -29.30
C GLY A 191 -1.58 -21.08 -30.17
N CYS A 192 -0.51 -21.61 -29.58
CA CYS A 192 0.57 -22.30 -30.31
C CYS A 192 0.61 -23.83 -30.09
N SER A 193 -0.30 -24.40 -29.28
CA SER A 193 -0.40 -25.85 -29.12
C SER A 193 -1.41 -26.45 -30.10
N ALA A 194 -1.13 -26.31 -31.39
CA ALA A 194 -1.68 -27.16 -32.42
C ALA A 194 -0.70 -27.20 -33.60
N ASP A 195 -0.21 -28.40 -33.89
CA ASP A 195 0.52 -28.78 -35.10
C ASP A 195 2.04 -28.47 -35.16
N VAL A 196 2.82 -29.19 -34.35
CA VAL A 196 4.14 -29.67 -34.81
C VAL A 196 4.08 -31.18 -34.93
N LYS A 197 3.60 -31.65 -36.08
CA LYS A 197 3.73 -33.04 -36.50
C LYS A 197 5.19 -33.28 -36.88
N VAL A 198 5.98 -33.75 -35.91
CA VAL A 198 7.32 -34.27 -36.17
C VAL A 198 7.16 -35.54 -37.02
N SER A 199 7.46 -35.41 -38.32
CA SER A 199 7.63 -36.57 -39.19
C SER A 199 9.07 -37.07 -39.01
N LEU A 200 9.21 -38.27 -38.48
CA LEU A 200 10.44 -39.07 -38.50
C LEU A 200 10.69 -39.61 -39.91
#